data_AF-A0A6A5MS47-F1
#
_entry.id   AF-A0A6A5MS47-F1
#
_cell.length_a   1.000
_cell.length_b   1.000
_cell.length_c   1.000
_cell.angle_alpha   90.00
_cell.angle_beta   90.00
_cell.angle_gamma   90.00
#
_symmetry.space_group_name_H-M   'P 1'
#
loop_
_entity.id
_entity.type
_entity.pdbx_description
1 polymer ?
#
loop_
_entity_poly.entity_id
_entity_poly.type
_entity_poly.pdbx_seq_one_letter_code
_entity_poly.pdbx_strand_id
1 'polypeptide(L)'
;MAMTATSTLSQFSSYMPLSFSKKLPRNRVFIRAMSENSSTSVSTQQEPTPLVAPLDFKAPEPKRFEVRPDMRGEVLGAALPLIFRFATGVFVSGYSFSFVPKDEIPPGQYAMLEVNGYKLKETSKANLSPRPEKPIEIYEFESCPFCRKVREIVAILDIDVLFYPCPRNGPNFRPKVVEIGGKQQFPYMVDPNTDTSMYESDDIIRYLVGQYGDGNVPFTLSLGFLTTLTAGFGMLARSGKGSKYTPAKLPPKPLKLWAYEGSPFCKLVREVLVELELPHVQISCARGSPKRQILYDKTGHFQAPYLEDPNTGIGMFESAEIIEYLKTTYALQ
;
A
#
# COMPACT_ATOMS: atom_id res chain seq x y z
N MET A 1 49.95 -6.51 30.21
CA MET A 1 49.74 -6.75 28.77
C MET A 1 48.50 -7.63 28.62
N ALA A 2 47.35 -7.02 28.39
CA ALA A 2 46.09 -7.71 28.19
C ALA A 2 45.79 -7.70 26.69
N MET A 3 45.76 -8.88 26.06
CA MET A 3 45.30 -9.04 24.68
C MET A 3 43.81 -9.32 24.69
N THR A 4 43.07 -8.41 24.08
CA THR A 4 41.63 -8.48 23.82
C THR A 4 41.39 -9.36 22.59
N ALA A 5 40.71 -10.49 22.81
CA ALA A 5 40.23 -11.37 21.76
C ALA A 5 38.97 -10.77 21.11
N THR A 6 39.03 -10.55 19.80
CA THR A 6 37.91 -10.20 18.92
C THR A 6 37.12 -11.44 18.56
N SER A 7 35.86 -11.53 18.99
CA SER A 7 34.95 -12.60 18.58
C SER A 7 34.15 -12.18 17.34
N THR A 8 34.58 -12.68 16.18
CA THR A 8 33.78 -12.73 14.95
C THR A 8 32.89 -13.96 15.02
N LEU A 9 31.56 -13.78 15.02
CA LEU A 9 30.60 -14.88 14.94
C LEU A 9 30.13 -15.04 13.50
N SER A 10 30.87 -15.87 12.76
CA SER A 10 30.46 -16.42 11.47
C SER A 10 29.81 -17.79 11.67
N GLN A 11 28.73 -18.02 10.92
CA GLN A 11 28.09 -19.30 10.57
C GLN A 11 27.21 -19.99 11.64
N PHE A 12 25.90 -19.95 11.37
CA PHE A 12 25.12 -21.19 11.29
C PHE A 12 24.36 -21.19 9.96
N SER A 13 24.92 -21.94 9.02
CA SER A 13 24.24 -22.42 7.82
C SER A 13 23.57 -23.74 8.19
N SER A 14 22.24 -23.78 8.16
CA SER A 14 21.46 -25.01 8.23
C SER A 14 20.71 -25.19 6.91
N TYR A 15 21.45 -25.65 5.91
CA TYR A 15 20.86 -26.31 4.75
C TYR A 15 20.27 -27.65 5.20
N MET A 16 18.95 -27.80 5.08
CA MET A 16 18.30 -29.10 5.04
C MET A 16 17.40 -29.13 3.79
N PRO A 17 17.68 -29.98 2.78
CA PRO A 17 16.88 -30.02 1.57
C PRO A 17 15.66 -30.92 1.84
N LEU A 18 14.51 -30.30 2.13
CA LEU A 18 13.23 -31.01 2.10
C LEU A 18 12.73 -31.03 0.66
N SER A 19 13.15 -32.06 -0.07
CA SER A 19 12.57 -32.45 -1.36
C SER A 19 11.13 -32.92 -1.14
N PHE A 20 10.17 -32.01 -1.31
CA PHE A 20 8.77 -32.37 -1.55
C PHE A 20 8.46 -32.22 -3.04
N SER A 21 8.66 -33.31 -3.79
CA SER A 21 8.00 -33.49 -5.07
C SER A 21 6.49 -33.64 -4.83
N LYS A 22 5.74 -32.56 -5.01
CA LYS A 22 4.29 -32.64 -5.27
C LYS A 22 4.02 -31.94 -6.60
N LYS A 23 3.88 -32.75 -7.64
CA LYS A 23 3.31 -32.35 -8.92
C LYS A 23 1.98 -31.63 -8.66
N LEU A 24 1.92 -30.33 -8.94
CA LEU A 24 0.67 -29.59 -8.99
C LEU A 24 -0.10 -29.99 -10.26
N PRO A 25 -1.41 -30.29 -10.19
CA PRO A 25 -2.23 -30.42 -11.38
C PRO A 25 -2.36 -29.05 -12.04
N ARG A 26 -1.86 -28.98 -13.27
CA ARG A 26 -1.82 -27.77 -14.10
C ARG A 26 -3.19 -27.52 -14.73
N ASN A 27 -4.18 -27.09 -13.94
CA ASN A 27 -5.42 -26.55 -14.49
C ASN A 27 -5.19 -25.08 -14.87
N ARG A 28 -4.57 -24.87 -16.04
CA ARG A 28 -4.58 -23.58 -16.73
C ARG A 28 -5.93 -23.45 -17.43
N VAL A 29 -6.83 -22.65 -16.88
CA VAL A 29 -8.00 -22.19 -17.62
C VAL A 29 -7.58 -20.94 -18.38
N PHE A 30 -7.31 -21.08 -19.68
CA PHE A 30 -7.18 -19.94 -20.57
C PHE A 30 -8.59 -19.54 -21.03
N ILE A 31 -9.12 -18.43 -20.52
CA ILE A 31 -10.28 -17.78 -21.14
C ILE A 31 -9.73 -16.84 -22.21
N ARG A 32 -9.70 -17.33 -23.45
CA ARG A 32 -9.41 -16.52 -24.64
C ARG A 32 -10.65 -15.68 -24.92
N ALA A 33 -10.61 -14.39 -24.60
CA ALA A 33 -11.64 -13.46 -25.05
C ALA A 33 -11.62 -13.39 -26.59
N MET A 34 -12.74 -13.72 -27.23
CA MET A 34 -12.93 -13.55 -28.66
C MET A 34 -13.21 -12.07 -28.94
N SER A 35 -12.45 -11.50 -29.87
CA SER A 35 -12.72 -10.19 -30.45
C SER A 35 -13.81 -10.35 -31.50
N GLU A 36 -14.96 -9.73 -31.27
CA GLU A 36 -15.87 -9.31 -32.34
C GLU A 36 -16.19 -7.83 -32.15
N ASN A 37 -15.64 -7.03 -33.07
CA ASN A 37 -16.02 -5.64 -33.29
C ASN A 37 -17.45 -5.60 -33.84
N SER A 38 -18.34 -4.85 -33.19
CA SER A 38 -19.28 -3.90 -33.84
C SER A 38 -20.32 -3.42 -32.83
N SER A 39 -20.18 -2.20 -32.33
CA SER A 39 -21.33 -1.34 -32.04
C SER A 39 -20.89 0.11 -31.99
N THR A 40 -21.29 0.84 -33.01
CA THR A 40 -21.18 2.28 -33.14
C THR A 40 -22.09 2.92 -32.09
N SER A 41 -21.52 3.48 -31.02
CA SER A 41 -22.25 4.37 -30.11
C SER A 41 -21.56 5.72 -30.05
N VAL A 42 -22.31 6.73 -30.50
CA VAL A 42 -21.99 8.15 -30.59
C VAL A 42 -21.37 8.65 -29.27
N SER A 43 -20.11 9.05 -29.33
CA SER A 43 -19.40 9.68 -28.20
C SER A 43 -19.72 11.17 -28.20
N THR A 44 -20.59 11.59 -27.28
CA THR A 44 -20.63 12.99 -26.86
C THR A 44 -19.41 13.21 -25.96
N GLN A 45 -18.35 13.79 -26.51
CA GLN A 45 -17.20 14.27 -25.74
C GLN A 45 -17.67 15.45 -24.88
N GLN A 46 -18.02 15.17 -23.64
CA GLN A 46 -18.11 16.19 -22.60
C GLN A 46 -16.74 16.24 -21.94
N GLU A 47 -15.96 17.30 -22.22
CA GLU A 47 -14.75 17.59 -21.45
C GLU A 47 -15.13 17.70 -19.96
N PRO A 48 -14.48 16.95 -19.05
CA PRO A 48 -14.77 17.05 -17.63
C PRO A 48 -14.38 18.45 -17.14
N THR A 49 -15.34 19.17 -16.56
CA THR A 49 -15.10 20.43 -15.85
C THR A 49 -13.92 20.25 -14.88
N PRO A 50 -12.91 21.14 -14.89
CA PRO A 50 -11.79 21.03 -13.96
C PRO A 50 -12.32 21.03 -12.52
N LEU A 51 -11.97 19.99 -11.76
CA LEU A 51 -12.18 20.01 -10.31
C LEU A 51 -11.31 21.13 -9.74
N VAL A 52 -11.94 22.23 -9.33
CA VAL A 52 -11.23 23.34 -8.70
C VAL A 52 -10.98 22.97 -7.24
N ALA A 53 -9.76 23.18 -6.78
CA ALA A 53 -9.41 23.07 -5.37
C ALA A 53 -10.38 23.89 -4.49
N PRO A 54 -10.62 23.49 -3.23
CA PRO A 54 -11.35 24.33 -2.29
C PRO A 54 -10.75 25.75 -2.25
N LEU A 55 -11.61 26.77 -2.29
CA LEU A 55 -11.21 28.19 -2.29
C LEU A 55 -10.30 28.47 -1.09
N ASP A 56 -9.17 29.16 -1.32
CA ASP A 56 -8.13 29.50 -0.34
C ASP A 56 -7.40 28.32 0.34
N PHE A 57 -7.41 27.12 -0.25
CA PHE A 57 -6.68 25.98 0.33
C PHE A 57 -5.16 26.17 0.28
N LYS A 58 -4.55 26.35 1.46
CA LYS A 58 -3.08 26.32 1.65
C LYS A 58 -2.67 24.97 2.22
N ALA A 59 -1.76 24.27 1.54
CA ALA A 59 -1.21 23.02 2.05
C ALA A 59 -0.57 23.24 3.45
N PRO A 60 -0.85 22.36 4.42
CA PRO A 60 -0.31 22.48 5.76
C PRO A 60 1.22 22.34 5.76
N GLU A 61 1.87 23.05 6.69
CA GLU A 61 3.29 22.83 6.95
C GLU A 61 3.48 21.45 7.63
N PRO A 62 4.47 20.64 7.19
CA PRO A 62 4.68 19.30 7.73
C PRO A 62 5.04 19.34 9.21
N LYS A 63 4.31 18.60 10.05
CA LYS A 63 4.56 18.52 11.49
C LYS A 63 4.91 17.10 11.89
N ARG A 64 6.15 16.92 12.34
CA ARG A 64 6.70 15.60 12.59
C ARG A 64 6.04 14.93 13.80
N PHE A 65 5.28 13.87 13.55
CA PHE A 65 4.61 13.03 14.57
C PHE A 65 3.58 13.75 15.45
N GLU A 66 3.12 14.94 15.04
CA GLU A 66 2.06 15.64 15.76
C GLU A 66 0.73 14.95 15.49
N VAL A 67 0.01 14.62 16.56
CA VAL A 67 -1.34 14.06 16.46
C VAL A 67 -2.32 15.10 16.96
N ARG A 68 -3.21 15.54 16.07
CA ARG A 68 -4.31 16.46 16.42
C ARG A 68 -5.11 15.86 17.59
N PRO A 69 -5.41 16.62 18.66
CA PRO A 69 -5.97 16.06 19.89
C PRO A 69 -7.27 15.26 19.71
N ASP A 70 -8.13 15.69 18.80
CA ASP A 70 -9.38 15.02 18.40
C ASP A 70 -9.16 13.70 17.66
N MET A 71 -8.01 13.53 17.01
CA MET A 71 -7.66 12.35 16.21
C MET A 71 -6.94 11.24 17.01
N ARG A 72 -6.62 11.47 18.30
CA ARG A 72 -5.85 10.51 19.12
C ARG A 72 -6.49 9.14 19.21
N GLY A 73 -7.80 9.08 19.44
CA GLY A 73 -8.55 7.82 19.51
C GLY A 73 -8.56 7.07 18.18
N GLU A 74 -8.72 7.79 17.08
CA GLU A 74 -8.70 7.24 15.72
C GLU A 74 -7.33 6.64 15.39
N VAL A 75 -6.25 7.37 15.69
CA VAL A 75 -4.86 6.90 15.47
C VAL A 75 -4.55 5.67 16.34
N LEU A 76 -4.97 5.66 17.61
CA LEU A 76 -4.77 4.50 18.49
C LEU A 76 -5.51 3.27 17.96
N GLY A 77 -6.77 3.43 17.54
CA GLY A 77 -7.54 2.35 16.92
C GLY A 77 -6.91 1.86 15.62
N ALA A 78 -6.36 2.76 14.80
CA ALA A 78 -5.66 2.44 13.56
C ALA A 78 -4.30 1.76 13.78
N ALA A 79 -3.70 1.88 14.96
CA ALA A 79 -2.45 1.23 15.33
C ALA A 79 -2.63 -0.22 15.83
N LEU A 80 -3.79 -0.59 16.37
CA LEU A 80 -4.06 -1.96 16.83
C LEU A 80 -3.83 -3.06 15.77
N PRO A 81 -4.23 -2.89 14.49
CA PRO A 81 -3.88 -3.83 13.43
C PRO A 81 -2.39 -4.15 13.34
N LEU A 82 -1.51 -3.20 13.65
CA LEU A 82 -0.06 -3.38 13.60
C LEU A 82 0.41 -4.36 14.67
N ILE A 83 -0.16 -4.28 15.88
CA ILE A 83 0.16 -5.16 17.01
C ILE A 83 -0.27 -6.59 16.69
N PHE A 84 -1.53 -6.79 16.29
CA PHE A 84 -2.06 -8.12 15.99
C PHE A 84 -1.42 -8.79 14.78
N ARG A 85 -0.81 -8.02 13.88
CA ARG A 85 -0.07 -8.53 12.74
C ARG A 85 1.43 -8.61 12.95
N PHE A 86 1.90 -8.45 14.19
CA PHE A 86 3.33 -8.57 14.51
C PHE A 86 4.19 -7.64 13.63
N ALA A 87 3.72 -6.41 13.38
CA ALA A 87 4.35 -5.44 12.51
C ALA A 87 4.55 -5.87 11.03
N THR A 88 3.78 -6.86 10.54
CA THR A 88 3.80 -7.26 9.13
C THR A 88 3.44 -6.08 8.23
N GLY A 89 4.17 -5.89 7.14
CA GLY A 89 3.96 -4.77 6.21
C GLY A 89 4.56 -3.43 6.66
N VAL A 90 5.33 -3.39 7.75
CA VAL A 90 6.13 -2.21 8.13
C VAL A 90 7.41 -2.11 7.34
N PHE A 91 8.09 -3.24 7.13
CA PHE A 91 9.42 -3.32 6.53
C PHE A 91 9.35 -3.93 5.15
N VAL A 92 10.16 -3.40 4.24
CA VAL A 92 10.37 -4.03 2.93
C VAL A 92 11.20 -5.32 3.08
N SER A 93 11.18 -6.17 2.05
CA SER A 93 11.95 -7.41 2.04
C SER A 93 13.46 -7.14 2.19
N GLY A 94 14.10 -7.93 3.06
CA GLY A 94 15.52 -7.82 3.37
C GLY A 94 15.92 -6.54 4.10
N TYR A 95 14.99 -5.89 4.80
CA TYR A 95 15.29 -4.72 5.64
C TYR A 95 16.41 -4.99 6.65
N SER A 96 17.36 -4.07 6.70
CA SER A 96 18.42 -4.02 7.71
C SER A 96 18.71 -2.57 8.09
N PHE A 97 19.20 -2.36 9.30
CA PHE A 97 19.56 -1.03 9.79
C PHE A 97 20.95 -1.03 10.43
N SER A 98 21.62 0.11 10.35
CA SER A 98 22.89 0.36 11.02
C SER A 98 22.91 1.78 11.60
N PHE A 99 23.52 1.96 12.77
CA PHE A 99 23.82 3.28 13.30
C PHE A 99 25.14 3.76 12.72
N VAL A 100 25.11 4.91 12.06
CA VAL A 100 26.29 5.55 11.49
C VAL A 100 26.47 6.95 12.09
N PRO A 101 27.70 7.42 12.31
CA PRO A 101 27.96 8.80 12.69
C PRO A 101 27.35 9.78 11.69
N LYS A 102 26.87 10.94 12.16
CA LYS A 102 26.23 11.96 11.33
C LYS A 102 27.07 12.39 10.14
N ASP A 103 28.39 12.45 10.32
CA ASP A 103 29.35 12.94 9.33
C ASP A 103 29.57 11.95 8.18
N GLU A 104 29.17 10.68 8.35
CA GLU A 104 29.28 9.64 7.32
C GLU A 104 28.07 9.60 6.38
N ILE A 105 27.01 10.37 6.65
CA ILE A 105 25.84 10.44 5.77
C ILE A 105 26.00 11.65 4.83
N PRO A 106 26.09 11.40 3.50
CA PRO A 106 26.14 12.46 2.51
C PRO A 106 25.02 13.50 2.69
N PRO A 107 25.32 14.79 2.48
CA PRO A 107 24.29 15.83 2.45
C PRO A 107 23.17 15.45 1.47
N GLY A 108 21.91 15.56 1.91
CA GLY A 108 20.74 15.22 1.11
C GLY A 108 20.28 13.76 1.21
N GLN A 109 21.07 12.85 1.79
CA GLN A 109 20.59 11.48 2.02
C GLN A 109 19.61 11.42 3.20
N TYR A 110 18.44 10.84 2.95
CA TYR A 110 17.44 10.50 3.95
C TYR A 110 18.05 9.56 4.99
N ALA A 111 17.99 9.98 6.24
CA ALA A 111 18.38 9.17 7.37
C ALA A 111 17.34 9.33 8.48
N MET A 112 17.01 8.23 9.12
CA MET A 112 16.05 8.22 10.20
C MET A 112 16.72 8.61 11.51
N LEU A 113 15.98 9.39 12.32
CA LEU A 113 16.19 9.66 13.75
C LEU A 113 17.66 9.96 14.15
N GLU A 114 17.96 11.22 14.45
CA GLU A 114 19.24 11.58 15.06
C GLU A 114 19.17 11.32 16.57
N VAL A 115 20.04 10.45 17.09
CA VAL A 115 20.16 10.15 18.51
C VAL A 115 21.64 10.23 18.89
N ASN A 116 21.99 11.17 19.76
CA ASN A 116 23.35 11.35 20.28
C ASN A 116 24.45 11.43 19.19
N GLY A 117 24.19 12.12 18.07
CA GLY A 117 25.17 12.27 16.97
C GLY A 117 25.25 11.09 15.99
N TYR A 118 24.47 10.03 16.23
CA TYR A 118 24.30 8.92 15.29
C TYR A 118 22.97 9.04 14.56
N LYS A 119 22.96 8.56 13.33
CA LYS A 119 21.78 8.48 12.47
C LYS A 119 21.54 7.02 12.09
N LEU A 120 20.26 6.65 11.99
CA LEU A 120 19.86 5.32 11.57
C LEU A 120 19.79 5.26 10.04
N LYS A 121 20.71 4.50 9.46
CA LYS A 121 20.75 4.19 8.03
C LYS A 121 19.95 2.91 7.78
N GLU A 122 18.94 3.01 6.92
CA GLU A 122 18.13 1.88 6.50
C GLU A 122 18.65 1.33 5.16
N THR A 123 18.66 0.01 5.01
CA THR A 123 18.98 -0.69 3.76
C THR A 123 17.99 -1.80 3.51
N SER A 124 17.85 -2.23 2.26
CA SER A 124 16.92 -3.29 1.89
C SER A 124 17.30 -4.00 0.61
N LYS A 125 16.61 -5.11 0.32
CA LYS A 125 16.69 -5.83 -0.95
C LYS A 125 15.64 -5.37 -1.96
N ALA A 126 14.87 -4.32 -1.65
CA ALA A 126 13.76 -3.87 -2.50
C ALA A 126 14.22 -3.54 -3.93
N ASN A 127 15.42 -3.00 -4.11
CA ASN A 127 15.98 -2.67 -5.43
C ASN A 127 16.41 -3.88 -6.27
N LEU A 128 16.43 -5.08 -5.70
CA LEU A 128 16.93 -6.28 -6.38
C LEU A 128 15.82 -7.03 -7.14
N SER A 129 14.55 -6.80 -6.78
CA SER A 129 13.43 -7.47 -7.43
C SER A 129 12.95 -6.73 -8.68
N PRO A 130 12.43 -7.45 -9.69
CA PRO A 130 11.76 -6.84 -10.83
C PRO A 130 10.64 -5.90 -10.38
N ARG A 131 10.54 -4.74 -11.02
CA ARG A 131 9.48 -3.77 -10.76
C ARG A 131 8.48 -3.78 -11.91
N PRO A 132 7.17 -3.70 -11.62
CA PRO A 132 6.17 -3.64 -12.67
C PRO A 132 6.32 -2.34 -13.47
N GLU A 133 6.25 -2.43 -14.81
CA GLU A 133 6.32 -1.25 -15.69
C GLU A 133 5.01 -0.44 -15.62
N LYS A 134 3.88 -1.15 -15.55
CA LYS A 134 2.55 -0.61 -15.35
C LYS A 134 2.05 -0.98 -13.95
N PRO A 135 1.42 -0.06 -13.20
CA PRO A 135 0.87 -0.38 -11.88
C PRO A 135 -0.09 -1.58 -11.95
N ILE A 136 0.07 -2.52 -11.01
CA ILE A 136 -0.88 -3.62 -10.83
C ILE A 136 -2.18 -3.04 -10.32
N GLU A 137 -3.31 -3.51 -10.82
CA GLU A 137 -4.63 -3.06 -10.41
C GLU A 137 -5.18 -4.00 -9.33
N ILE A 138 -5.58 -3.44 -8.18
CA ILE A 138 -6.15 -4.24 -7.09
C ILE A 138 -7.48 -3.64 -6.65
N TYR A 139 -8.53 -4.44 -6.78
CA TYR A 139 -9.88 -4.14 -6.32
C TYR A 139 -10.05 -4.62 -4.89
N GLU A 140 -10.30 -3.69 -3.96
CA GLU A 140 -10.24 -3.98 -2.53
C GLU A 140 -11.06 -3.02 -1.68
N PHE A 141 -11.28 -3.35 -0.40
CA PHE A 141 -11.75 -2.38 0.58
C PHE A 141 -11.06 -2.58 1.94
N GLU A 142 -10.98 -1.49 2.72
CA GLU A 142 -10.08 -1.41 3.88
C GLU A 142 -10.46 -2.40 4.99
N SER A 143 -11.76 -2.65 5.21
CA SER A 143 -12.26 -3.57 6.24
C SER A 143 -12.32 -5.04 5.83
N CYS A 144 -11.55 -5.44 4.82
CA CYS A 144 -11.43 -6.83 4.39
C CYS A 144 -10.11 -7.45 4.88
N PRO A 145 -10.15 -8.54 5.68
CA PRO A 145 -8.92 -9.16 6.19
C PRO A 145 -8.08 -9.78 5.06
N PHE A 146 -8.73 -10.24 3.98
CA PHE A 146 -8.05 -10.79 2.81
C PHE A 146 -7.34 -9.70 2.00
N CYS A 147 -7.98 -8.53 1.81
CA CYS A 147 -7.38 -7.39 1.13
C CYS A 147 -6.18 -6.86 1.91
N ARG A 148 -6.29 -6.84 3.24
CA ARG A 148 -5.20 -6.44 4.12
C ARG A 148 -3.94 -7.28 3.93
N LYS A 149 -4.06 -8.61 3.83
CA LYS A 149 -2.91 -9.49 3.55
C LYS A 149 -2.21 -9.12 2.24
N VAL A 150 -3.00 -8.75 1.21
CA VAL A 150 -2.46 -8.29 -0.07
C VAL A 150 -1.77 -6.93 0.05
N ARG A 151 -2.34 -5.97 0.80
CA ARG A 151 -1.67 -4.70 1.09
C ARG A 151 -0.36 -4.88 1.87
N GLU A 152 -0.33 -5.81 2.82
CA GLU A 152 0.88 -6.15 3.58
C GLU A 152 1.98 -6.66 2.67
N ILE A 153 1.68 -7.57 1.72
CA ILE A 153 2.70 -8.05 0.79
C ILE A 153 3.13 -6.97 -0.20
N VAL A 154 2.21 -6.12 -0.66
CA VAL A 154 2.55 -4.95 -1.50
C VAL A 154 3.54 -4.02 -0.78
N ALA A 155 3.35 -3.80 0.52
CA ALA A 155 4.28 -3.03 1.34
C ALA A 155 5.64 -3.73 1.49
N ILE A 156 5.67 -5.04 1.71
CA ILE A 156 6.91 -5.83 1.84
C ILE A 156 7.70 -5.87 0.52
N LEU A 157 7.01 -6.01 -0.61
CA LEU A 157 7.63 -6.01 -1.93
C LEU A 157 7.96 -4.61 -2.45
N ASP A 158 7.48 -3.55 -1.77
CA ASP A 158 7.74 -2.16 -2.13
C ASP A 158 7.26 -1.79 -3.55
N ILE A 159 6.21 -2.46 -4.04
CA ILE A 159 5.65 -2.23 -5.39
C ILE A 159 4.53 -1.18 -5.34
N ASP A 160 4.39 -0.44 -6.45
CA ASP A 160 3.32 0.54 -6.59
C ASP A 160 2.09 -0.11 -7.23
N VAL A 161 0.93 0.20 -6.67
CA VAL A 161 -0.33 -0.46 -7.02
C VAL A 161 -1.40 0.59 -7.25
N LEU A 162 -2.18 0.41 -8.30
CA LEU A 162 -3.40 1.17 -8.54
C LEU A 162 -4.55 0.47 -7.80
N PHE A 163 -4.99 1.06 -6.70
CA PHE A 163 -6.12 0.55 -5.94
C PHE A 163 -7.43 1.10 -6.48
N TYR A 164 -8.39 0.20 -6.69
CA TYR A 164 -9.78 0.48 -7.00
C TYR A 164 -10.64 0.14 -5.79
N PRO A 165 -11.08 1.15 -5.01
CA PRO A 165 -11.84 0.86 -3.81
C PRO A 165 -13.21 0.27 -4.10
N CYS A 166 -13.63 -0.71 -3.32
CA CYS A 166 -14.86 -1.46 -3.49
C CYS A 166 -15.67 -1.50 -2.17
N PRO A 167 -15.99 -0.34 -1.56
CA PRO A 167 -16.79 -0.30 -0.34
C PRO A 167 -18.17 -0.93 -0.59
N ARG A 168 -18.84 -1.41 0.46
CA ARG A 168 -20.22 -1.90 0.37
C ARG A 168 -21.11 -0.80 -0.18
N ASN A 169 -21.99 -1.15 -1.12
CA ASN A 169 -22.86 -0.24 -1.87
C ASN A 169 -22.15 0.76 -2.79
N GLY A 170 -20.86 0.55 -3.09
CA GLY A 170 -20.14 1.33 -4.11
C GLY A 170 -20.71 1.06 -5.51
N PRO A 171 -21.13 2.10 -6.25
CA PRO A 171 -21.76 1.94 -7.56
C PRO A 171 -20.78 1.67 -8.71
N ASN A 172 -19.49 1.98 -8.58
CA ASN A 172 -18.58 2.01 -9.73
C ASN A 172 -17.79 0.70 -9.90
N PHE A 173 -17.00 0.30 -8.91
CA PHE A 173 -15.99 -0.76 -9.11
C PHE A 173 -16.49 -2.16 -8.78
N ARG A 174 -17.47 -2.30 -7.88
CA ARG A 174 -18.06 -3.62 -7.59
C ARG A 174 -18.73 -4.26 -8.81
N PRO A 175 -19.56 -3.55 -9.60
CA PRO A 175 -20.11 -4.10 -10.83
C PRO A 175 -19.01 -4.45 -11.84
N LYS A 176 -17.98 -3.60 -11.97
CA LYS A 176 -16.84 -3.85 -12.86
C LYS A 176 -16.13 -5.18 -12.53
N VAL A 177 -15.95 -5.51 -11.24
CA VAL A 177 -15.37 -6.81 -10.84
C VAL A 177 -16.24 -8.00 -11.24
N VAL A 178 -17.57 -7.86 -11.24
CA VAL A 178 -18.47 -8.91 -11.76
C VAL A 178 -18.30 -9.08 -13.27
N GLU A 179 -18.20 -7.97 -14.00
CA GLU A 179 -18.02 -7.99 -15.45
C GLU A 179 -16.70 -8.68 -15.86
N ILE A 180 -15.59 -8.31 -15.20
CA ILE A 180 -14.26 -8.80 -15.60
C ILE A 180 -13.84 -10.11 -14.93
N GLY A 181 -14.39 -10.45 -13.76
CA GLY A 181 -14.00 -11.62 -12.99
C GLY A 181 -15.15 -12.58 -12.64
N GLY A 182 -16.40 -12.22 -12.95
CA GLY A 182 -17.58 -13.09 -12.80
C GLY A 182 -18.20 -13.15 -11.40
N LYS A 183 -17.53 -12.63 -10.36
CA LYS A 183 -18.06 -12.66 -8.98
C LYS A 183 -17.64 -11.45 -8.14
N GLN A 184 -18.51 -11.00 -7.23
CA GLN A 184 -18.20 -9.94 -6.25
C GLN A 184 -17.35 -10.47 -5.09
N GLN A 185 -16.13 -10.91 -5.38
CA GLN A 185 -15.16 -11.36 -4.38
C GLN A 185 -13.95 -10.43 -4.34
N PHE A 186 -13.43 -10.17 -3.13
CA PHE A 186 -12.31 -9.25 -2.91
C PHE A 186 -11.26 -9.90 -1.98
N PRO A 187 -9.96 -9.67 -2.19
CA PRO A 187 -9.38 -8.84 -3.27
C PRO A 187 -9.49 -9.52 -4.64
N TYR A 188 -9.52 -8.71 -5.69
CA TYR A 188 -9.34 -9.14 -7.08
C TYR A 188 -8.19 -8.35 -7.69
N MET A 189 -7.24 -9.04 -8.30
CA MET A 189 -6.01 -8.45 -8.85
C MET A 189 -6.00 -8.60 -10.37
N VAL A 190 -5.56 -7.56 -11.08
CA VAL A 190 -5.25 -7.58 -12.51
C VAL A 190 -3.84 -7.04 -12.69
N ASP A 191 -2.98 -7.84 -13.32
CA ASP A 191 -1.61 -7.46 -13.67
C ASP A 191 -1.50 -7.25 -15.19
N PRO A 192 -1.45 -5.99 -15.66
CA PRO A 192 -1.35 -5.67 -17.09
C PRO A 192 0.04 -5.93 -17.67
N ASN A 193 1.04 -6.29 -16.86
CA ASN A 193 2.38 -6.62 -17.34
C ASN A 193 2.47 -8.07 -17.82
N THR A 194 1.60 -8.94 -17.33
CA THR A 194 1.59 -10.39 -17.60
C THR A 194 0.24 -10.88 -18.13
N ASP A 195 -0.72 -9.97 -18.35
CA ASP A 195 -2.12 -10.25 -18.69
C ASP A 195 -2.76 -11.28 -17.74
N THR A 196 -2.42 -11.22 -16.45
CA THR A 196 -2.91 -12.15 -15.42
C THR A 196 -3.94 -11.48 -14.53
N SER A 197 -5.10 -12.11 -14.34
CA SER A 197 -6.06 -11.72 -13.32
C SER A 197 -6.44 -12.89 -12.41
N MET A 198 -6.67 -12.63 -11.13
CA MET A 198 -7.01 -13.69 -10.17
C MET A 198 -7.73 -13.19 -8.92
N TYR A 199 -8.43 -14.12 -8.30
CA TYR A 199 -8.99 -14.01 -6.95
C TYR A 199 -8.07 -14.69 -5.93
N GLU A 200 -8.57 -14.84 -4.71
CA GLU A 200 -7.95 -15.54 -3.59
C GLU A 200 -6.67 -14.85 -3.08
N SER A 201 -6.77 -14.24 -1.90
CA SER A 201 -5.66 -13.47 -1.33
C SER A 201 -4.35 -14.26 -1.24
N ASP A 202 -4.40 -15.56 -0.95
CA ASP A 202 -3.20 -16.39 -0.85
C ASP A 202 -2.57 -16.69 -2.22
N ASP A 203 -3.37 -16.82 -3.27
CA ASP A 203 -2.87 -16.97 -4.65
C ASP A 203 -2.27 -15.66 -5.15
N ILE A 204 -2.93 -14.53 -4.88
CA ILE A 204 -2.41 -13.19 -5.18
C ILE A 204 -1.06 -12.97 -4.49
N ILE A 205 -0.93 -13.30 -3.20
CA ILE A 205 0.33 -13.17 -2.47
C ILE A 205 1.42 -14.04 -3.08
N ARG A 206 1.12 -15.31 -3.38
CA ARG A 206 2.07 -16.22 -4.04
C ARG A 206 2.52 -15.69 -5.40
N TYR A 207 1.58 -15.17 -6.19
CA TYR A 207 1.86 -14.58 -7.49
C TYR A 207 2.78 -13.36 -7.37
N LEU A 208 2.43 -12.39 -6.52
CA LEU A 208 3.20 -11.16 -6.35
C LEU A 208 4.62 -11.44 -5.87
N VAL A 209 4.78 -12.37 -4.92
CA VAL A 209 6.09 -12.79 -4.42
C VAL A 209 6.90 -13.55 -5.47
N GLY A 210 6.24 -14.37 -6.29
CA GLY A 210 6.90 -15.11 -7.37
C GLY A 210 7.38 -14.22 -8.51
N GLN A 211 6.60 -13.20 -8.89
CA GLN A 211 6.92 -12.33 -10.02
C GLN A 211 7.76 -11.11 -9.65
N TYR A 212 7.49 -10.52 -8.48
CA TYR A 212 8.09 -9.24 -8.05
C TYR A 212 8.85 -9.36 -6.72
N GLY A 213 9.11 -10.58 -6.27
CA GLY A 213 9.81 -10.88 -5.01
C GLY A 213 10.91 -11.93 -5.20
N ASP A 214 11.29 -12.56 -4.10
CA ASP A 214 12.31 -13.61 -4.02
C ASP A 214 11.69 -15.03 -4.05
N GLY A 215 10.39 -15.15 -4.32
CA GLY A 215 9.66 -16.41 -4.28
C GLY A 215 9.25 -16.89 -2.88
N ASN A 216 9.70 -16.22 -1.80
CA ASN A 216 9.41 -16.65 -0.43
C ASN A 216 8.29 -15.83 0.19
N VAL A 217 7.15 -16.47 0.48
CA VAL A 217 6.05 -15.81 1.19
C VAL A 217 6.45 -15.63 2.65
N PRO A 218 6.36 -14.41 3.23
CA PRO A 218 6.65 -14.17 4.63
C PRO A 218 5.83 -15.09 5.55
N PHE A 219 6.46 -15.62 6.60
CA PHE A 219 5.82 -16.56 7.53
C PHE A 219 4.49 -16.04 8.08
N THR A 220 4.40 -14.74 8.43
CA THR A 220 3.17 -14.12 8.96
C THR A 220 2.02 -14.06 7.95
N LEU A 221 2.31 -14.25 6.66
CA LEU A 221 1.35 -14.32 5.56
C LEU A 221 1.08 -15.76 5.08
N SER A 222 1.84 -16.74 5.57
CA SER A 222 1.70 -18.16 5.16
C SER A 222 1.00 -19.04 6.19
N LEU A 223 0.43 -18.48 7.27
CA LEU A 223 -0.27 -19.25 8.34
C LEU A 223 -1.74 -19.57 8.00
N GLY A 224 -2.19 -19.29 6.78
CA GLY A 224 -3.54 -19.58 6.32
C GLY A 224 -4.62 -18.92 7.18
N PHE A 225 -5.49 -19.73 7.79
CA PHE A 225 -6.62 -19.24 8.58
C PHE A 225 -6.20 -18.33 9.77
N LEU A 226 -5.06 -18.61 10.42
CA LEU A 226 -4.55 -17.78 11.51
C LEU A 226 -4.15 -16.38 11.01
N THR A 227 -3.59 -16.28 9.80
CA THR A 227 -3.32 -14.99 9.15
C THR A 227 -4.61 -14.21 8.94
N THR A 228 -5.68 -14.85 8.47
CA THR A 228 -6.99 -14.20 8.26
C THR A 228 -7.60 -13.73 9.58
N LEU A 229 -7.54 -14.54 10.64
CA LEU A 229 -8.03 -14.15 11.97
C LEU A 229 -7.28 -12.94 12.53
N THR A 230 -5.94 -12.97 12.52
CA THR A 230 -5.12 -11.85 13.01
C THR A 230 -5.30 -10.57 12.20
N ALA A 231 -5.53 -10.70 10.88
CA ALA A 231 -5.89 -9.55 10.03
C ALA A 231 -7.26 -8.96 10.43
N GLY A 232 -8.22 -9.81 10.81
CA GLY A 232 -9.55 -9.44 11.28
C GLY A 232 -9.57 -8.66 12.60
N PHE A 233 -8.87 -9.16 13.64
CA PHE A 233 -8.98 -8.63 15.01
C PHE A 233 -8.66 -7.14 15.12
N GLY A 234 -7.59 -6.68 14.48
CA GLY A 234 -7.19 -5.28 14.54
C GLY A 234 -8.22 -4.31 13.93
N MET A 235 -9.05 -4.79 13.01
CA MET A 235 -10.05 -3.95 12.34
C MET A 235 -11.29 -3.70 13.19
N LEU A 236 -11.55 -4.51 14.22
CA LEU A 236 -12.73 -4.36 15.09
C LEU A 236 -12.75 -3.00 15.80
N ALA A 237 -11.58 -2.47 16.15
CA ALA A 237 -11.43 -1.16 16.79
C ALA A 237 -11.76 0.02 15.87
N ARG A 238 -11.96 -0.23 14.56
CA ARG A 238 -12.31 0.79 13.57
C ARG A 238 -13.81 0.87 13.29
N SER A 239 -14.64 0.08 13.97
CA SER A 239 -16.12 0.17 13.88
C SER A 239 -16.67 0.19 12.44
N GLY A 240 -16.02 -0.53 11.51
CA GLY A 240 -16.45 -0.57 10.11
C GLY A 240 -16.07 0.65 9.26
N LYS A 241 -15.19 1.55 9.72
CA LYS A 241 -14.57 2.58 8.85
C LYS A 241 -13.88 1.94 7.65
N GLY A 242 -14.00 2.56 6.49
CA GLY A 242 -13.51 2.01 5.23
C GLY A 242 -14.35 0.84 4.66
N SER A 243 -15.60 0.68 5.11
CA SER A 243 -16.47 -0.44 4.66
C SER A 243 -17.64 -0.06 3.77
N LYS A 244 -18.17 1.16 3.88
CA LYS A 244 -19.45 1.53 3.27
C LYS A 244 -19.27 2.79 2.43
N TYR A 245 -19.90 2.79 1.27
CA TYR A 245 -19.83 3.89 0.33
C TYR A 245 -20.51 5.14 0.87
N THR A 246 -19.86 6.28 0.66
CA THR A 246 -20.38 7.63 0.80
C THR A 246 -20.44 8.24 -0.60
N PRO A 247 -21.59 8.81 -1.03
CA PRO A 247 -21.72 9.48 -2.32
C PRO A 247 -20.56 10.43 -2.60
N ALA A 248 -19.90 10.25 -3.75
CA ALA A 248 -18.73 11.04 -4.12
C ALA A 248 -18.65 11.25 -5.64
N LYS A 249 -17.94 12.30 -6.03
CA LYS A 249 -17.54 12.57 -7.41
C LYS A 249 -16.35 11.69 -7.76
N LEU A 250 -16.44 10.95 -8.86
CA LEU A 250 -15.32 10.15 -9.33
C LEU A 250 -14.24 11.06 -9.95
N PRO A 251 -12.97 10.96 -9.54
CA PRO A 251 -11.90 11.77 -10.09
C PRO A 251 -11.57 11.32 -11.53
N PRO A 252 -11.32 12.25 -12.48
CA PRO A 252 -10.91 11.91 -13.84
C PRO A 252 -9.58 11.15 -13.90
N LYS A 253 -8.63 11.47 -13.02
CA LYS A 253 -7.33 10.78 -12.88
C LYS A 253 -7.19 10.21 -11.47
N PRO A 254 -6.60 9.01 -11.31
CA PRO A 254 -6.36 8.45 -9.99
C PRO A 254 -5.44 9.36 -9.17
N LEU A 255 -5.74 9.52 -7.89
CA LEU A 255 -4.90 10.27 -6.95
C LEU A 255 -3.61 9.48 -6.70
N LYS A 256 -2.57 10.12 -6.15
CA LYS A 256 -1.35 9.43 -5.73
C LYS A 256 -1.20 9.55 -4.22
N LEU A 257 -0.98 8.43 -3.56
CA LEU A 257 -0.80 8.37 -2.11
C LEU A 257 0.54 7.70 -1.78
N TRP A 258 1.47 8.46 -1.23
CA TRP A 258 2.69 7.92 -0.65
C TRP A 258 2.36 7.34 0.72
N ALA A 259 2.28 6.01 0.82
CA ALA A 259 1.79 5.33 2.00
C ALA A 259 2.34 3.90 2.11
N TYR A 260 2.09 3.27 3.25
CA TYR A 260 2.32 1.83 3.43
C TYR A 260 1.32 1.29 4.46
N GLU A 261 1.16 -0.03 4.50
CA GLU A 261 0.13 -0.68 5.31
C GLU A 261 0.37 -0.47 6.82
N GLY A 262 1.62 -0.55 7.27
CA GLY A 262 1.97 -0.46 8.69
C GLY A 262 1.84 0.92 9.36
N SER A 263 1.44 1.97 8.64
CA SER A 263 1.24 3.31 9.24
C SER A 263 -0.23 3.54 9.62
N PRO A 264 -0.55 3.86 10.90
CA PRO A 264 -1.91 4.16 11.32
C PRO A 264 -2.46 5.42 10.63
N PHE A 265 -1.62 6.43 10.39
CA PHE A 265 -2.02 7.65 9.68
C PHE A 265 -2.40 7.37 8.22
N CYS A 266 -1.66 6.48 7.55
CA CYS A 266 -1.98 6.05 6.19
C CYS A 266 -3.30 5.27 6.16
N LYS A 267 -3.56 4.43 7.17
CA LYS A 267 -4.82 3.70 7.30
C LYS A 267 -6.02 4.65 7.36
N LEU A 268 -5.96 5.72 8.15
CA LEU A 268 -7.05 6.69 8.25
C LEU A 268 -7.36 7.36 6.90
N VAL A 269 -6.33 7.70 6.11
CA VAL A 269 -6.52 8.26 4.76
C VAL A 269 -7.12 7.21 3.82
N ARG A 270 -6.62 5.97 3.85
CA ARG A 270 -7.17 4.87 3.03
C ARG A 270 -8.62 4.58 3.35
N GLU A 271 -9.03 4.61 4.62
CA GLU A 271 -10.44 4.46 5.01
C GLU A 271 -11.34 5.45 4.26
N VAL A 272 -10.92 6.72 4.18
CA VAL A 272 -11.68 7.78 3.48
C VAL A 272 -11.62 7.63 1.97
N LEU A 273 -10.46 7.31 1.39
CA LEU A 273 -10.35 6.99 -0.04
C LEU A 273 -11.27 5.83 -0.43
N VAL A 274 -11.40 4.83 0.46
CA VAL A 274 -12.29 3.69 0.23
C VAL A 274 -13.76 4.07 0.38
N GLU A 275 -14.13 4.81 1.43
CA GLU A 275 -15.51 5.27 1.64
C GLU A 275 -16.01 6.14 0.47
N LEU A 276 -15.16 7.00 -0.08
CA LEU A 276 -15.47 7.86 -1.22
C LEU A 276 -15.27 7.20 -2.59
N GLU A 277 -14.89 5.91 -2.62
CA GLU A 277 -14.65 5.15 -3.85
C GLU A 277 -13.62 5.82 -4.80
N LEU A 278 -12.55 6.41 -4.25
CA LEU A 278 -11.54 7.18 -5.00
C LEU A 278 -10.36 6.30 -5.45
N PRO A 279 -10.19 6.05 -6.77
CA PRO A 279 -9.03 5.33 -7.29
C PRO A 279 -7.74 6.07 -6.97
N HIS A 280 -6.72 5.32 -6.53
CA HIS A 280 -5.45 5.92 -6.19
C HIS A 280 -4.28 4.97 -6.46
N VAL A 281 -3.20 5.53 -6.98
CA VAL A 281 -1.90 4.86 -7.03
C VAL A 281 -1.24 5.00 -5.67
N GLN A 282 -1.13 3.89 -4.95
CA GLN A 282 -0.33 3.86 -3.73
C GLN A 282 1.14 3.71 -4.09
N ILE A 283 1.93 4.72 -3.76
CA ILE A 283 3.40 4.68 -3.85
C ILE A 283 3.91 4.11 -2.54
N SER A 284 4.38 2.86 -2.57
CA SER A 284 4.76 2.15 -1.34
C SER A 284 6.01 2.76 -0.71
N CYS A 285 5.92 3.11 0.57
CA CYS A 285 7.00 3.79 1.32
C CYS A 285 7.31 3.09 2.65
N ALA A 286 7.22 1.76 2.69
CA ALA A 286 7.56 0.97 3.86
C ALA A 286 9.02 1.22 4.32
N ARG A 287 9.33 0.85 5.56
CA ARG A 287 10.67 1.04 6.17
C ARG A 287 11.74 0.36 5.31
N GLY A 288 12.80 1.09 4.97
CA GLY A 288 13.85 0.64 4.06
C GLY A 288 13.55 0.80 2.57
N SER A 289 12.40 1.36 2.19
CA SER A 289 12.10 1.68 0.79
C SER A 289 13.03 2.80 0.27
N PRO A 290 13.62 2.65 -0.93
CA PRO A 290 14.37 3.72 -1.59
C PRO A 290 13.48 4.92 -1.94
N LYS A 291 12.16 4.73 -2.08
CA LYS A 291 11.21 5.78 -2.47
C LYS A 291 11.06 6.86 -1.40
N ARG A 292 11.48 6.56 -0.17
CA ARG A 292 11.59 7.56 0.90
C ARG A 292 12.54 8.69 0.55
N GLN A 293 13.65 8.36 -0.11
CA GLN A 293 14.59 9.34 -0.63
C GLN A 293 13.93 10.18 -1.73
N ILE A 294 13.20 9.54 -2.65
CA ILE A 294 12.52 10.24 -3.75
C ILE A 294 11.53 11.26 -3.21
N LEU A 295 10.72 10.90 -2.21
CA LEU A 295 9.82 11.85 -1.57
C LEU A 295 10.58 12.95 -0.84
N TYR A 296 11.65 12.60 -0.11
CA TYR A 296 12.50 13.58 0.58
C TYR A 296 13.12 14.60 -0.37
N ASP A 297 13.66 14.17 -1.51
CA ASP A 297 14.24 15.05 -2.53
C ASP A 297 13.19 15.98 -3.14
N LYS A 298 11.94 15.50 -3.26
CA LYS A 298 10.83 16.27 -3.82
C LYS A 298 10.30 17.34 -2.87
N THR A 299 10.20 17.05 -1.57
CA THR A 299 9.49 17.91 -0.60
C THR A 299 10.41 18.53 0.44
N GLY A 300 11.68 18.13 0.50
CA GLY A 300 12.61 18.45 1.58
C GLY A 300 12.27 17.76 2.91
N HIS A 301 11.20 16.95 2.97
CA HIS A 301 10.71 16.33 4.19
C HIS A 301 10.03 14.99 3.91
N PHE A 302 10.41 13.94 4.64
CA PHE A 302 9.73 12.66 4.52
C PHE A 302 8.76 12.43 5.69
N GLN A 303 7.49 12.29 5.33
CA GLN A 303 6.41 11.84 6.21
C GLN A 303 5.39 11.07 5.37
N ALA A 304 4.76 10.06 5.97
CA ALA A 304 3.70 9.29 5.33
C ALA A 304 2.45 9.28 6.24
N PRO A 305 1.26 9.61 5.72
CA PRO A 305 0.93 9.76 4.29
C PRO A 305 1.34 11.11 3.68
N TYR A 306 1.57 11.13 2.37
CA TYR A 306 1.60 12.33 1.53
C TYR A 306 0.68 12.11 0.33
N LEU A 307 -0.27 13.02 0.12
CA LEU A 307 -1.24 12.97 -0.98
C LEU A 307 -0.77 13.88 -2.11
N GLU A 308 -0.90 13.41 -3.36
CA GLU A 308 -0.89 14.27 -4.54
C GLU A 308 -2.18 14.05 -5.33
N ASP A 309 -2.90 15.13 -5.58
CA ASP A 309 -4.08 15.12 -6.40
C ASP A 309 -3.78 15.75 -7.78
N PRO A 310 -3.64 14.94 -8.84
CA PRO A 310 -3.37 15.45 -10.19
C PRO A 310 -4.56 16.18 -10.81
N ASN A 311 -5.77 16.09 -10.22
CA ASN A 311 -6.97 16.75 -10.72
C ASN A 311 -7.04 18.21 -10.27
N THR A 312 -6.49 18.52 -9.10
CA THR A 312 -6.46 19.88 -8.53
C THR A 312 -5.05 20.50 -8.51
N GLY A 313 -4.01 19.68 -8.67
CA GLY A 313 -2.60 20.09 -8.59
C GLY A 313 -2.06 20.17 -7.16
N ILE A 314 -2.85 19.79 -6.15
CA ILE A 314 -2.46 19.91 -4.73
C ILE A 314 -1.59 18.72 -4.30
N GLY A 315 -0.54 19.01 -3.53
CA GLY A 315 0.21 18.03 -2.77
C GLY A 315 0.30 18.42 -1.30
N MET A 316 0.04 17.50 -0.37
CA MET A 316 0.01 17.81 1.07
C MET A 316 0.39 16.64 1.98
N PHE A 317 0.92 16.99 3.16
CA PHE A 317 1.12 16.10 4.30
C PHE A 317 -0.09 16.19 5.26
N GLU A 318 0.06 15.58 6.44
CA GLU A 318 -0.90 15.57 7.54
C GLU A 318 -2.19 14.80 7.23
N SER A 319 -2.32 13.60 7.80
CA SER A 319 -3.44 12.71 7.50
C SER A 319 -4.81 13.33 7.81
N ALA A 320 -4.91 14.18 8.83
CA ALA A 320 -6.16 14.83 9.20
C ALA A 320 -6.61 15.85 8.14
N GLU A 321 -5.67 16.66 7.66
CA GLU A 321 -5.90 17.66 6.61
C GLU A 321 -6.18 16.98 5.27
N ILE A 322 -5.46 15.89 4.96
CA ILE A 322 -5.75 15.05 3.79
C ILE A 322 -7.19 14.53 3.82
N ILE A 323 -7.66 14.04 4.96
CA ILE A 323 -9.03 13.52 5.11
C ILE A 323 -10.06 14.62 4.89
N GLU A 324 -9.84 15.81 5.47
CA GLU A 324 -10.72 16.95 5.32
C GLU A 324 -10.77 17.41 3.86
N TYR A 325 -9.61 17.52 3.22
CA TYR A 325 -9.48 17.84 1.80
C TYR A 325 -10.26 16.86 0.91
N LEU A 326 -10.07 15.56 1.11
CA LEU A 326 -10.74 14.53 0.30
C LEU A 326 -12.27 14.63 0.43
N LYS A 327 -12.77 14.82 1.66
CA LYS A 327 -14.21 14.98 1.91
C LYS A 327 -14.75 16.25 1.27
N THR A 328 -14.09 17.38 1.46
CA THR A 328 -14.53 18.67 0.92
C THR A 328 -14.52 18.69 -0.60
N THR A 329 -13.53 18.06 -1.23
CA THR A 329 -13.34 18.10 -2.69
C THR A 329 -14.24 17.09 -3.40
N TYR A 330 -14.35 15.87 -2.87
CA TYR A 330 -14.95 14.74 -3.59
C TYR A 330 -16.29 14.27 -3.03
N ALA A 331 -16.60 14.46 -1.74
CA ALA A 331 -17.89 13.99 -1.23
C ALA A 331 -19.05 14.80 -1.83
N LEU A 332 -20.14 14.12 -2.16
CA LEU A 332 -21.42 14.74 -2.50
C LEU A 332 -22.21 14.89 -1.20
N GLN A 333 -22.66 16.11 -0.91
CA GLN A 333 -23.51 16.41 0.25
C GLN A 333 -24.92 15.87 0.07
#